data_AF-A0A382N497-F1
#
_entry.id   AF-A0A382N497-F1
#
_cell.length_a   1.000
_cell.length_b   1.000
_cell.length_c   1.000
_cell.angle_alpha   90.00
_cell.angle_beta   90.00
_cell.angle_gamma   90.00
#
_symmetry.space_group_name_H-M   'P 1'
#
loop_
_entity.id
_entity.type
_entity.pdbx_description
1 polymer ?
#
loop_
_entity_poly.entity_id
_entity_poly.type
_entity_poly.pdbx_seq_one_letter_code
_entity_poly.pdbx_strand_id
1 'polypeptide(L)' 'MNLIRRTLLWASTNTWIASHLPRRKFVQRAVRRFMPGESVGDAITESERLYEQNIPTMITMLGENVETREGT' A
#
# COMPACT_ATOMS: atom_id res chain seq x y z
N MET A 1 -1.02 -4.19 27.90
CA MET A 1 -1.14 -4.88 26.60
C MET A 1 -2.31 -4.28 25.84
N ASN A 2 -2.04 -3.56 24.74
CA ASN A 2 -3.09 -2.83 24.03
C ASN A 2 -3.83 -3.78 23.06
N LEU A 3 -5.10 -4.11 23.36
CA LEU A 3 -5.91 -5.08 22.61
C LEU A 3 -5.99 -4.71 21.12
N ILE A 4 -6.14 -3.42 20.82
CA ILE A 4 -6.18 -2.87 19.47
C ILE A 4 -4.90 -3.19 18.69
N ARG A 5 -3.73 -3.03 19.32
CA ARG A 5 -2.45 -3.36 18.67
C ARG A 5 -2.37 -4.84 18.31
N ARG A 6 -2.83 -5.71 19.20
CA ARG A 6 -2.80 -7.16 18.98
C ARG A 6 -3.73 -7.59 17.86
N THR A 7 -4.95 -7.05 17.83
CA THR A 7 -5.92 -7.38 16.78
C THR A 7 -5.46 -6.87 15.41
N LEU A 8 -4.91 -5.65 15.33
CA LEU A 8 -4.36 -5.11 14.08
C LEU A 8 -3.17 -5.91 13.58
N LEU A 9 -2.22 -6.26 14.46
CA LEU A 9 -1.07 -7.07 14.07
C LEU A 9 -1.49 -8.47 13.60
N TRP A 10 -2.38 -9.13 14.34
CA TRP A 10 -2.92 -10.43 13.93
C TRP A 10 -3.59 -10.35 12.56
N ALA A 11 -4.39 -9.30 12.32
CA ALA A 11 -5.06 -9.12 11.04
C ALA A 11 -4.06 -8.90 9.89
N SER A 12 -2.99 -8.14 10.13
CA SER A 12 -1.93 -7.88 9.16
C SER A 12 -1.11 -9.13 8.81
N THR A 13 -0.93 -10.06 9.74
CA THR A 13 -0.15 -11.30 9.51
C THR A 13 -1.02 -12.48 9.06
N ASN A 14 -2.34 -12.31 8.93
CA ASN A 14 -3.25 -13.39 8.58
C ASN A 14 -3.30 -13.60 7.06
N THR A 15 -2.86 -14.77 6.59
CA THR A 15 -2.80 -15.15 5.17
C THR A 15 -4.17 -15.14 4.47
N TRP A 16 -5.25 -15.48 5.18
CA TRP A 16 -6.59 -15.43 4.61
C TRP A 16 -7.01 -13.98 4.35
N ILE A 17 -6.75 -13.08 5.30
CA ILE A 17 -7.04 -11.65 5.13
C ILE A 17 -6.18 -11.07 3.99
N ALA A 18 -4.88 -11.36 3.98
CA ALA A 18 -3.96 -10.87 2.94
C ALA A 18 -4.37 -11.31 1.52
N SER A 19 -4.92 -12.51 1.35
CA SER A 19 -5.31 -13.04 0.03
C SER A 19 -6.70 -12.60 -0.44
N HIS A 20 -7.64 -12.33 0.48
CA HIS A 20 -9.04 -12.06 0.16
C HIS A 20 -9.41 -10.58 0.27
N LEU A 21 -8.81 -9.83 1.20
CA LEU A 21 -9.17 -8.45 1.48
C LEU A 21 -8.79 -7.50 0.32
N PRO A 22 -7.59 -7.55 -0.28
CA PRO A 22 -7.22 -6.67 -1.40
C PRO A 22 -8.10 -6.84 -2.65
N ARG A 23 -8.77 -7.99 -2.80
CA ARG A 23 -9.68 -8.27 -3.93
C ARG A 23 -11.05 -7.61 -3.78
N ARG A 24 -11.38 -7.07 -2.59
CA ARG A 24 -12.68 -6.44 -2.34
C ARG A 24 -12.66 -4.98 -2.79
N LYS A 25 -13.66 -4.59 -3.58
CA LYS A 25 -13.78 -3.22 -4.14
C LYS A 25 -13.74 -2.10 -3.07
N PHE A 26 -14.34 -2.32 -1.89
CA PHE A 26 -14.30 -1.33 -0.81
C PHE A 26 -12.88 -1.13 -0.25
N VAL A 27 -12.08 -2.19 -0.22
CA VAL A 27 -10.68 -2.16 0.25
C VAL A 27 -9.82 -1.44 -0.76
N GLN A 28 -9.93 -1.80 -2.04
CA GLN A 28 -9.24 -1.10 -3.12
C GLN A 28 -9.56 0.39 -3.11
N ARG A 29 -10.83 0.76 -2.90
CA ARG A 29 -11.25 2.16 -2.81
C ARG A 29 -10.67 2.87 -1.58
N ALA A 30 -10.57 2.20 -0.45
CA ALA A 30 -9.96 2.76 0.76
C ALA A 30 -8.44 2.97 0.61
N VAL A 31 -7.75 2.03 -0.05
CA VAL A 31 -6.29 2.07 -0.24
C VAL A 31 -5.85 3.15 -1.23
N ARG A 32 -6.66 3.46 -2.26
CA ARG A 32 -6.35 4.48 -3.28
C ARG A 32 -6.05 5.88 -2.74
N ARG A 33 -6.49 6.20 -1.52
CA ARG A 33 -6.14 7.48 -0.88
C ARG A 33 -4.67 7.53 -0.43
N PHE A 34 -4.08 6.38 -0.15
CA PHE A 34 -2.74 6.24 0.40
C PHE A 34 -1.73 5.72 -0.61
N MET A 35 -2.18 4.90 -1.57
CA MET A 35 -1.35 4.31 -2.61
C MET A 35 -1.81 4.79 -3.99
N PRO A 36 -0.92 5.28 -4.85
CA PRO A 36 -1.29 5.74 -6.19
C PRO A 36 -1.72 4.56 -7.08
N GLY A 37 -1.14 3.38 -6.88
CA GLY A 37 -1.47 2.13 -7.56
C GLY A 37 -0.40 1.06 -7.31
N GLU A 38 -0.36 0.05 -8.18
CA GLU A 38 0.57 -1.09 -8.08
C GLU A 38 1.71 -1.00 -9.10
N SER A 39 1.58 -0.11 -10.09
CA SER A 39 2.59 0.12 -11.12
C SER A 39 3.27 1.48 -10.97
N VAL A 40 4.47 1.59 -11.54
CA VAL A 40 5.17 2.88 -11.66
C VAL A 40 4.33 3.90 -12.46
N GLY A 41 3.58 3.45 -13.47
CA GLY A 41 2.70 4.31 -14.27
C GLY A 41 1.58 4.95 -13.44
N ASP A 42 1.03 4.22 -12.47
CA ASP A 42 0.03 4.76 -11.55
C ASP A 42 0.64 5.87 -10.67
N ALA A 43 1.87 5.64 -10.17
CA ALA A 43 2.60 6.62 -9.37
C ALA A 43 2.93 7.90 -10.13
N ILE A 44 3.31 7.79 -11.41
CA ILE A 44 3.55 8.94 -12.28
C ILE A 44 2.25 9.70 -12.54
N THR A 45 1.18 9.00 -12.91
CA THR A 45 -0.14 9.61 -13.18
C THR A 45 -0.65 10.40 -11.98
N GLU A 46 -0.61 9.81 -10.77
CA GLU A 46 -1.05 10.53 -9.56
C GLU A 46 -0.09 11.66 -9.18
N SER A 47 1.20 11.55 -9.54
CA SER A 47 2.15 12.66 -9.35
C SER A 47 1.84 13.87 -10.24
N GLU A 48 1.43 13.64 -11.49
CA GLU A 48 0.99 14.72 -12.39
C GLU A 48 -0.24 15.45 -11.83
N ARG A 49 -1.21 14.71 -11.26
CA ARG A 49 -2.40 15.30 -10.64
C ARG A 49 -2.08 16.15 -9.41
N LEU A 50 -1.08 15.75 -8.63
CA LEU A 50 -0.60 16.53 -7.49
C LEU A 50 0.19 17.75 -7.95
N TYR A 51 0.95 17.62 -9.04
CA TYR A 51 1.66 18.74 -9.68
C TYR A 51 0.70 19.83 -10.19
N GLU A 52 -0.41 19.47 -10.83
CA GLU A 52 -1.48 20.41 -11.23
C GLU A 52 -2.04 21.20 -10.05
N GLN A 53 -1.96 20.64 -8.84
CA GLN A 53 -2.38 21.26 -7.58
C GLN A 53 -1.25 21.99 -6.85
N ASN A 54 -0.07 22.12 -7.48
CA ASN A 54 1.15 22.69 -6.89
C ASN A 54 1.63 21.95 -5.62
N ILE A 55 1.39 20.63 -5.55
CA ILE A 55 1.84 19.77 -4.45
C ILE A 55 3.07 18.99 -4.92
N PRO A 56 4.25 19.16 -4.29
CA PRO A 56 5.44 18.38 -4.63
C PRO A 56 5.27 16.92 -4.23
N THR A 57 5.85 16.00 -5.01
CA THR A 57 5.70 14.55 -4.82
C THR A 57 7.03 13.85 -4.61
N MET A 58 7.00 12.76 -3.85
CA MET A 58 8.10 11.83 -3.68
C MET A 58 7.57 10.41 -3.88
N ILE A 59 8.11 9.71 -4.88
CA ILE A 59 7.70 8.33 -5.18
C ILE A 59 8.53 7.38 -4.33
N THR A 60 7.86 6.45 -3.65
CA THR A 60 8.51 5.36 -2.91
C THR A 60 8.04 4.03 -3.49
N MET A 61 8.99 3.19 -3.90
CA MET A 61 8.70 1.81 -4.30
C MET A 61 8.53 0.97 -3.03
N LEU A 62 7.32 0.47 -2.79
CA LEU A 62 7.07 -0.44 -1.66
C LEU A 62 7.50 -1.87 -2.04
N GLY A 63 8.08 -2.55 -1.07
CA GLY A 63 8.49 -3.95 -1.18
C GLY A 63 8.24 -4.69 0.12
N GLU A 64 8.54 -5.98 0.11
CA GLU A 64 8.53 -6.81 1.30
C GLU A 64 9.84 -6.71 2.08
N ASN A 65 9.86 -7.28 3.27
CA ASN A 65 11.09 -7.35 4.07
C ASN A 65 12.13 -8.22 3.37
N VAL A 66 13.29 -7.64 3.06
CA VAL A 66 14.37 -8.36 2.37
C VAL A 66 15.16 -9.16 3.39
N GLU A 67 14.92 -10.48 3.43
CA GLU A 67 15.58 -11.41 4.36
C GLU A 67 16.86 -12.04 3.77
N THR A 68 17.04 -11.96 2.45
CA THR A 68 18.17 -12.55 1.74
C THR A 68 18.77 -11.56 0.75
N ARG A 69 20.06 -11.73 0.43
CA ARG A 69 20.81 -10.83 -0.46
C ARG A 69 20.34 -10.85 -1.93
N GLU A 70 19.46 -11.78 -2.30
CA GLU A 70 19.08 -12.05 -3.69
C GLU A 70 17.64 -11.63 -4.03
N GLY A 71 16.90 -11.04 -3.09
CA GLY A 71 15.53 -10.57 -3.33
C GLY A 71 15.51 -9.30 -4.19
N THR A 72 15.17 -9.44 -5.46
CA THR A 72 14.72 -8.37 -6.36
C THR A 72 13.48 -8.84 -7.09
#